data_AF-A0A7S4WCC0-F1
#
_entry.id   AF-A0A7S4WCC0-F1
#
_cell.length_a   1.000
_cell.length_b   1.000
_cell.length_c   1.000
_cell.angle_alpha   90.00
_cell.angle_beta   90.00
_cell.angle_gamma   90.00
#
_symmetry.space_group_name_H-M   'P 1'
#
loop_
_entity.id
_entity.type
_entity.pdbx_description
1 polymer ?
#
loop_
_entity_poly.entity_id
_entity_poly.type
_entity_poly.pdbx_seq_one_letter_code
_entity_poly.pdbx_strand_id
1 'polypeptide(L)'
;MAQAILAQVARTLTDHLTCERAMRCSVELALLSLLLALAWAGPPTVCSSDSSRSDGMSLLQRRSHQTSPAPALAEAVDAMHFIYTVGCNHYQLVQAVVLDHTWREAGNAGRLTRIVVNCEDEKSRAMLDTSPLRGDRRYAVFFSEGDLMEVPGKNDSYPARGRPYAIMQWMKAASPREPVVAILDPDFVFVQPISSHPDLHKVRPGQMLAQKYDLGKDFVPGFAEAGEETPVLSWDEAVDHYATGPPWVLHRQDLEAMLPDWGRYTDSWPRSKGLLREQDAFAMAALKHKVPSIGQSIFMVSNPIAWHEAWSEKGSAPESWKPYVLHYCQSY
;
A
#
# COMPACT_ATOMS: atom_id res chain seq x y z
N MET A 1 -20.25 1.91 4.79
CA MET A 1 -19.36 0.73 4.81
C MET A 1 -18.12 1.00 5.67
N ALA A 2 -17.34 2.06 5.42
CA ALA A 2 -16.19 2.45 6.25
C ALA A 2 -16.51 2.64 7.75
N GLN A 3 -17.65 3.28 8.08
CA GLN A 3 -18.11 3.39 9.48
C GLN A 3 -18.41 2.03 10.14
N ALA A 4 -18.89 1.05 9.37
CA ALA A 4 -19.16 -0.29 9.89
C ALA A 4 -17.85 -1.07 10.13
N ILE A 5 -16.85 -0.89 9.26
CA ILE A 5 -15.51 -1.47 9.40
C ILE A 5 -14.80 -0.87 10.61
N LEU A 6 -14.81 0.47 10.76
CA LEU A 6 -14.25 1.15 11.95
C LEU A 6 -14.94 0.72 13.25
N ALA A 7 -16.28 0.57 13.24
CA ALA A 7 -17.03 0.09 14.39
C ALA A 7 -16.78 -1.40 14.71
N GLN A 8 -16.38 -2.20 13.73
CA GLN A 8 -16.01 -3.61 13.93
C GLN A 8 -14.59 -3.71 14.49
N VAL A 9 -13.63 -2.96 13.94
CA VAL A 9 -12.25 -2.89 14.43
C VAL A 9 -12.22 -2.37 15.88
N ALA A 10 -12.99 -1.33 16.19
CA ALA A 10 -13.11 -0.81 17.55
C ALA A 10 -13.68 -1.86 18.53
N ARG A 11 -14.67 -2.66 18.10
CA ARG A 11 -15.23 -3.75 18.92
C ARG A 11 -14.20 -4.85 19.18
N THR A 12 -13.48 -5.31 18.15
CA THR A 12 -12.46 -6.35 18.29
C THR A 12 -11.29 -5.90 19.18
N LEU A 13 -10.89 -4.62 19.11
CA LEU A 13 -9.87 -4.05 19.99
C LEU A 13 -10.37 -3.95 21.44
N THR A 14 -11.64 -3.59 21.65
CA THR A 14 -12.25 -3.54 22.99
C THR A 14 -12.34 -4.93 23.62
N ASP A 15 -12.72 -5.95 22.84
CA ASP A 15 -12.83 -7.33 23.32
C ASP A 15 -11.46 -7.90 23.73
N HIS A 16 -10.38 -7.54 23.02
CA HIS A 16 -9.02 -7.94 23.39
C HIS A 16 -8.45 -7.20 24.61
N LEU A 17 -8.89 -5.98 24.88
CA LEU A 17 -8.43 -5.17 26.02
C LEU A 17 -9.13 -5.54 27.35
N THR A 18 -10.16 -6.40 27.34
CA THR A 18 -10.79 -6.90 28.57
C THR A 18 -10.02 -8.02 29.27
N CYS A 19 -8.92 -8.50 28.66
CA CYS A 19 -8.13 -9.61 29.19
C CYS A 19 -6.65 -9.26 29.38
N GLU A 20 -6.34 -8.16 30.09
CA GLU A 20 -5.19 -8.08 30.99
C GLU A 20 -5.16 -6.75 31.78
N ARG A 21 -5.24 -6.88 33.10
CA ARG A 21 -4.84 -5.91 34.15
C ARG A 21 -5.32 -4.46 34.01
N ALA A 22 -6.40 -4.21 34.75
CA ALA A 22 -6.76 -2.91 35.31
C ALA A 22 -5.59 -2.27 36.09
N MET A 23 -5.02 -1.20 35.55
CA MET A 23 -4.68 0.05 36.25
C MET A 23 -4.01 1.02 35.27
N ARG A 24 -4.50 2.27 35.27
CA ARG A 24 -4.11 3.42 34.43
C ARG A 24 -4.93 3.57 33.15
N CYS A 25 -6.19 3.94 33.30
CA CYS A 25 -6.98 4.44 32.19
C CYS A 25 -8.03 5.43 32.73
N SER A 26 -7.60 6.66 33.05
CA SER A 26 -8.51 7.73 33.49
C SER A 26 -8.61 8.86 32.46
N VAL A 27 -7.81 8.84 31.39
CA VAL A 27 -7.79 9.91 30.37
C VAL A 27 -8.39 9.44 29.03
N GLU A 28 -8.30 8.14 28.68
CA GLU A 28 -8.86 7.63 27.41
C GLU A 28 -10.39 7.42 27.44
N LEU A 29 -10.97 7.13 28.62
CA LEU A 29 -12.42 6.99 28.80
C LEU A 29 -13.19 8.31 28.62
N ALA A 30 -12.55 9.46 28.85
CA ALA A 30 -13.16 10.78 28.67
C ALA A 30 -13.29 11.16 27.19
N LEU A 31 -12.31 10.77 26.35
CA LEU A 31 -12.34 11.00 24.90
C LEU A 31 -13.33 10.08 24.18
N LEU A 32 -13.47 8.82 24.61
CA LEU A 32 -14.48 7.90 24.08
C LEU A 32 -15.91 8.35 24.43
N SER A 33 -16.13 8.94 25.61
CA SER A 33 -17.44 9.44 26.02
C SER A 33 -17.87 10.68 25.22
N LEU A 34 -16.92 11.54 24.82
CA LEU A 34 -17.18 12.74 24.01
C LEU A 34 -17.50 12.40 22.55
N LEU A 35 -16.87 11.35 21.99
CA LEU A 35 -17.15 10.84 20.65
C LEU A 35 -18.50 10.12 20.55
N LEU A 36 -18.95 9.46 21.62
CA LEU A 36 -20.28 8.86 21.70
C LEU A 36 -21.41 9.91 21.83
N ALA A 37 -21.17 11.04 22.49
CA ALA A 37 -22.15 12.11 22.63
C ALA A 37 -22.43 12.86 21.32
N LEU A 38 -21.44 12.97 20.43
CA LEU A 38 -21.61 13.60 19.11
C LEU A 38 -22.32 12.70 18.09
N ALA A 39 -22.43 11.39 18.35
CA ALA A 39 -23.13 10.44 17.48
C ALA A 39 -24.67 10.40 17.70
N TRP A 40 -25.21 11.14 18.67
CA TRP A 40 -26.65 11.17 18.99
C TRP A 40 -27.38 12.47 18.61
N ALA A 41 -26.68 13.46 18.07
CA ALA A 41 -27.31 14.63 17.48
C ALA A 41 -27.79 14.30 16.06
N GLY A 42 -29.02 13.78 15.96
CA GLY A 42 -29.65 13.49 14.67
C GLY A 42 -29.79 14.75 13.79
N PRO A 43 -29.71 14.62 12.46
CA PRO A 43 -29.85 15.76 11.55
C PRO A 43 -31.29 16.31 11.57
N PRO A 44 -31.49 17.63 11.39
CA PRO A 44 -32.82 18.20 11.26
C PRO A 44 -33.48 17.72 9.96
N THR A 45 -34.74 17.31 10.10
CA THR A 45 -35.67 16.94 9.04
C THR A 45 -35.90 18.13 8.10
N VAL A 46 -35.52 17.97 6.82
CA VAL A 46 -35.90 18.89 5.75
C VAL A 46 -36.93 18.22 4.85
N CYS A 47 -38.09 18.86 4.76
CA CYS A 47 -39.21 18.48 3.90
C CYS A 47 -38.84 18.53 2.42
N SER A 48 -39.16 17.46 1.68
CA SER A 48 -39.19 17.46 0.22
C SER A 48 -40.43 18.20 -0.29
N SER A 49 -40.26 18.94 -1.39
CA SER A 49 -41.38 19.35 -2.24
C SER A 49 -41.10 18.88 -3.66
N ASP A 50 -42.05 18.12 -4.19
CA ASP A 50 -42.16 17.69 -5.57
C ASP A 50 -42.32 18.88 -6.51
N SER A 51 -41.65 18.82 -7.67
CA SER A 51 -42.24 19.37 -8.88
C SER A 51 -41.82 18.54 -10.09
N SER A 52 -42.83 17.96 -10.71
CA SER A 52 -42.80 17.26 -11.97
C SER A 52 -42.69 18.24 -13.13
N ARG A 53 -41.90 17.88 -14.15
CA ARG A 53 -42.15 18.34 -15.52
C ARG A 53 -41.56 17.37 -16.54
N SER A 54 -42.46 16.96 -17.44
CA SER A 54 -42.27 16.18 -18.65
C SER A 54 -41.59 17.00 -19.75
N ASP A 55 -40.90 16.27 -20.64
CA ASP A 55 -40.81 16.42 -22.11
C ASP A 55 -39.55 15.63 -22.52
N GLY A 56 -39.47 14.79 -23.55
CA GLY A 56 -40.22 14.66 -24.78
C GLY A 56 -39.19 14.31 -25.87
N MET A 57 -39.26 13.08 -26.40
CA MET A 57 -38.70 12.60 -27.69
C MET A 57 -37.24 12.90 -28.09
N SER A 58 -36.47 11.85 -28.36
CA SER A 58 -35.93 11.61 -29.71
C SER A 58 -35.30 10.22 -29.83
N LEU A 59 -35.94 9.38 -30.65
CA LEU A 59 -35.42 8.12 -31.16
C LEU A 59 -34.42 8.44 -32.28
N LEU A 60 -33.12 8.29 -32.00
CA LEU A 60 -32.12 8.09 -33.04
C LEU A 60 -31.30 6.84 -32.73
N GLN A 61 -31.70 5.80 -33.46
CA GLN A 61 -31.13 4.48 -33.61
C GLN A 61 -29.68 4.59 -34.11
N ARG A 62 -28.70 4.54 -33.20
CA ARG A 62 -27.29 4.28 -33.55
C ARG A 62 -27.01 2.79 -33.47
N ARG A 63 -26.60 2.26 -34.63
CA ARG A 63 -26.11 0.90 -34.83
C ARG A 63 -25.12 0.50 -33.74
N SER A 64 -25.50 -0.49 -32.94
CA SER A 64 -24.63 -1.19 -32.03
C SER A 64 -23.59 -1.98 -32.83
N HIS A 65 -22.35 -1.48 -32.88
CA HIS A 65 -21.23 -2.40 -32.96
C HIS A 65 -21.12 -3.09 -31.60
N GLN A 66 -21.73 -4.27 -31.52
CA GLN A 66 -21.45 -5.24 -30.47
C GLN A 66 -20.00 -5.70 -30.64
N THR A 67 -19.06 -4.97 -30.04
CA THR A 67 -17.84 -5.58 -29.54
C THR A 67 -18.24 -6.28 -28.25
N SER A 68 -18.27 -7.62 -28.27
CA SER A 68 -18.41 -8.44 -27.06
C SER A 68 -17.45 -7.93 -25.98
N PRO A 69 -17.91 -7.68 -24.75
CA PRO A 69 -16.99 -7.42 -23.65
C PRO A 69 -16.22 -8.71 -23.37
N ALA A 70 -14.90 -8.59 -23.43
CA ALA A 70 -13.93 -9.66 -23.21
C ALA A 70 -14.14 -10.35 -21.84
N PRO A 71 -13.73 -11.64 -21.70
CA PRO A 71 -13.71 -12.37 -20.43
C PRO A 71 -12.64 -11.86 -19.43
N ALA A 72 -12.30 -10.58 -19.45
CA ALA A 72 -11.08 -10.01 -18.85
C ALA A 72 -11.12 -9.83 -17.32
N LEU A 73 -12.30 -9.76 -16.70
CA LEU A 73 -12.39 -9.47 -15.27
C LEU A 73 -12.10 -10.70 -14.39
N ALA A 74 -12.44 -11.90 -14.87
CA ALA A 74 -12.19 -13.14 -14.13
C ALA A 74 -10.70 -13.54 -14.15
N GLU A 75 -9.96 -13.23 -15.22
CA GLU A 75 -8.51 -13.45 -15.26
C GLU A 75 -7.75 -12.44 -14.38
N ALA A 76 -8.26 -11.22 -14.18
CA ALA A 76 -7.64 -10.22 -13.32
C ALA A 76 -7.64 -10.64 -11.84
N VAL A 77 -8.60 -11.47 -11.40
CA VAL A 77 -8.73 -11.92 -10.01
C VAL A 77 -7.61 -12.87 -9.59
N ASP A 78 -7.03 -13.62 -10.52
CA ASP A 78 -5.86 -14.50 -10.29
C ASP A 78 -4.54 -13.85 -10.76
N ALA A 79 -4.58 -12.60 -11.22
CA ALA A 79 -3.43 -11.94 -11.82
C ALA A 79 -2.54 -11.18 -10.82
N MET A 80 -3.01 -10.97 -9.58
CA MET A 80 -2.34 -10.14 -8.57
C MET A 80 -1.78 -10.92 -7.38
N HIS A 81 -0.54 -10.62 -7.01
CA HIS A 81 0.07 -11.03 -5.76
C HIS A 81 0.43 -9.81 -4.91
N PHE A 82 -0.24 -9.65 -3.77
CA PHE A 82 0.04 -8.62 -2.79
C PHE A 82 1.16 -9.09 -1.87
N ILE A 83 2.16 -8.24 -1.65
CA ILE A 83 3.23 -8.50 -0.70
C ILE A 83 3.45 -7.29 0.17
N TYR A 84 3.87 -7.54 1.41
CA TYR A 84 4.31 -6.51 2.33
C TYR A 84 5.35 -7.09 3.28
N THR A 85 6.24 -6.24 3.77
CA THR A 85 7.36 -6.64 4.61
C THR A 85 7.18 -6.14 6.03
N VAL A 86 7.40 -7.01 7.01
CA VAL A 86 7.30 -6.69 8.44
C VAL A 86 8.55 -7.13 9.18
N GLY A 87 8.94 -6.36 10.20
CA GLY A 87 9.99 -6.78 11.14
C GLY A 87 9.49 -7.83 12.13
N CYS A 88 10.41 -8.57 12.74
CA CYS A 88 10.09 -9.59 13.72
C CYS A 88 9.80 -9.03 15.13
N ASN A 89 8.71 -8.28 15.31
CA ASN A 89 8.31 -7.76 16.62
C ASN A 89 6.79 -7.60 16.78
N HIS A 90 6.32 -7.38 18.01
CA HIS A 90 4.90 -7.23 18.34
C HIS A 90 4.23 -6.04 17.65
N TYR A 91 4.93 -4.90 17.52
CA TYR A 91 4.37 -3.72 16.87
C TYR A 91 4.03 -3.99 15.40
N GLN A 92 4.96 -4.63 14.70
CA GLN A 92 4.80 -5.05 13.31
C GLN A 92 3.75 -6.16 13.17
N LEU A 93 3.60 -7.06 14.16
CA LEU A 93 2.48 -8.02 14.17
C LEU A 93 1.11 -7.33 14.18
N VAL A 94 0.93 -6.29 15.00
CA VAL A 94 -0.35 -5.55 15.06
C VAL A 94 -0.68 -4.94 13.70
N GLN A 95 0.30 -4.27 13.07
CA GLN A 95 0.16 -3.72 11.73
C GLN A 95 -0.21 -4.80 10.70
N ALA A 96 0.51 -5.91 10.71
CA ALA A 96 0.29 -7.03 9.81
C ALA A 96 -1.11 -7.67 9.95
N VAL A 97 -1.60 -7.83 11.19
CA VAL A 97 -2.95 -8.38 11.45
C VAL A 97 -4.04 -7.46 10.94
N VAL A 98 -3.87 -6.14 11.10
CA VAL A 98 -4.81 -5.14 10.58
C VAL A 98 -4.81 -5.15 9.05
N LEU A 99 -3.64 -5.16 8.41
CA LEU A 99 -3.51 -5.22 6.96
C LEU A 99 -4.15 -6.50 6.41
N ASP A 100 -3.84 -7.66 6.98
CA ASP A 100 -4.41 -8.94 6.58
C ASP A 100 -5.94 -8.96 6.68
N HIS A 101 -6.47 -8.49 7.80
CA HIS A 101 -7.92 -8.43 8.01
C HIS A 101 -8.56 -7.54 6.94
N THR A 102 -8.05 -6.32 6.80
CA THR A 102 -8.65 -5.31 5.90
C THR A 102 -8.47 -5.68 4.43
N TRP A 103 -7.39 -6.37 4.06
CA TRP A 103 -7.20 -6.91 2.70
C TRP A 103 -8.35 -7.83 2.30
N ARG A 104 -8.77 -8.73 3.21
CA ARG A 104 -9.91 -9.62 2.99
C ARG A 104 -11.23 -8.86 3.01
N GLU A 105 -11.46 -8.00 4.00
CA GLU A 105 -12.73 -7.27 4.14
C GLU A 105 -12.98 -6.30 2.99
N ALA A 106 -11.93 -5.70 2.42
CA ALA A 106 -12.03 -4.87 1.23
C ALA A 106 -12.38 -5.67 -0.04
N GLY A 107 -12.30 -7.00 0.01
CA GLY A 107 -12.63 -7.87 -1.11
C GLY A 107 -11.51 -7.93 -2.16
N ASN A 108 -10.24 -7.82 -1.75
CA ASN A 108 -9.15 -7.97 -2.72
C ASN A 108 -9.14 -9.38 -3.32
N ALA A 109 -9.08 -9.40 -4.64
CA ALA A 109 -8.81 -10.58 -5.44
C ALA A 109 -7.30 -10.85 -5.52
N GLY A 110 -6.90 -12.10 -5.70
CA GLY A 110 -5.49 -12.51 -5.79
C GLY A 110 -4.95 -13.16 -4.51
N ARG A 111 -3.63 -13.19 -4.38
CA ARG A 111 -2.91 -13.75 -3.22
C ARG A 111 -2.29 -12.67 -2.35
N LEU A 112 -2.06 -12.98 -1.08
CA LEU A 112 -1.35 -12.13 -0.14
C LEU A 112 -0.21 -12.92 0.51
N THR A 113 1.01 -12.39 0.45
CA THR A 113 2.14 -12.91 1.24
C THR A 113 2.65 -11.86 2.22
N ARG A 114 2.63 -12.19 3.51
CA ARG A 114 3.36 -11.47 4.56
C ARG A 114 4.81 -11.93 4.54
N ILE A 115 5.76 -11.03 4.27
CA ILE A 115 7.19 -11.32 4.28
C ILE A 115 7.77 -10.81 5.61
N VAL A 116 8.20 -11.73 6.47
CA VAL A 116 8.74 -11.42 7.79
C VAL A 116 10.26 -11.40 7.74
N VAL A 117 10.85 -10.31 8.22
CA VAL A 117 12.30 -10.04 8.17
C VAL A 117 12.92 -10.18 9.56
N ASN A 118 14.09 -10.82 9.60
CA ASN A 118 14.98 -10.91 10.75
C ASN A 118 14.34 -11.55 12.00
N CYS A 119 13.72 -12.73 11.85
CA CYS A 119 13.28 -13.56 12.98
C CYS A 119 14.34 -14.60 13.36
N GLU A 120 14.97 -14.42 14.52
CA GLU A 120 16.04 -15.28 15.04
C GLU A 120 15.53 -16.58 15.67
N ASP A 121 14.38 -16.53 16.36
CA ASP A 121 13.88 -17.64 17.17
C ASP A 121 12.50 -18.15 16.74
N GLU A 122 12.22 -19.42 17.04
CA GLU A 122 10.98 -20.10 16.68
C GLU A 122 9.74 -19.50 17.37
N LYS A 123 9.89 -18.94 18.58
CA LYS A 123 8.76 -18.33 19.31
C LYS A 123 8.32 -17.05 18.60
N SER A 124 9.27 -16.22 18.17
CA SER A 124 8.98 -15.02 17.39
C SER A 124 8.43 -15.38 16.01
N ARG A 125 8.93 -16.44 15.36
CA ARG A 125 8.33 -16.97 14.12
C ARG A 125 6.88 -17.42 14.31
N ALA A 126 6.60 -18.21 15.36
CA ALA A 126 5.25 -18.67 15.68
C ALA A 126 4.29 -17.49 15.99
N MET A 127 4.81 -16.45 16.65
CA MET A 127 4.07 -15.21 16.87
C MET A 127 3.74 -14.51 15.55
N LEU A 128 4.71 -14.29 14.66
CA LEU A 128 4.52 -13.60 13.38
C LEU A 128 3.73 -14.41 12.34
N ASP A 129 3.58 -15.73 12.55
CA ASP A 129 2.67 -16.59 11.79
C ASP A 129 1.18 -16.37 12.16
N THR A 130 0.89 -15.59 13.21
CA THR A 130 -0.48 -15.27 13.62
C THR A 130 -1.14 -14.32 12.63
N SER A 131 -2.29 -14.73 12.08
CA SER A 131 -3.08 -13.93 11.14
C SER A 131 -4.57 -14.31 11.18
N PRO A 132 -5.49 -13.34 10.99
CA PRO A 132 -6.92 -13.62 10.80
C PRO A 132 -7.22 -14.36 9.48
N LEU A 133 -6.22 -14.52 8.61
CA LEU A 133 -6.28 -15.28 7.36
C LEU A 133 -5.68 -16.68 7.49
N ARG A 134 -5.32 -17.13 8.70
CA ARG A 134 -4.81 -18.48 8.91
C ARG A 134 -5.77 -19.53 8.33
N GLY A 135 -5.27 -20.35 7.42
CA GLY A 135 -6.04 -21.38 6.71
C GLY A 135 -6.63 -20.94 5.36
N ASP A 136 -6.59 -19.66 5.01
CA ASP A 136 -6.92 -19.20 3.66
C ASP A 136 -5.83 -19.65 2.67
N ARG A 137 -6.23 -20.32 1.59
CA ARG A 137 -5.32 -20.82 0.54
C ARG A 137 -4.67 -19.71 -0.28
N ARG A 138 -5.19 -18.48 -0.20
CA ARG A 138 -4.66 -17.29 -0.87
C ARG A 138 -3.69 -16.50 0.00
N TYR A 139 -3.50 -16.89 1.26
CA TYR A 139 -2.60 -16.24 2.20
C TYR A 139 -1.39 -17.11 2.52
N ALA A 140 -0.22 -16.49 2.63
CA ALA A 140 1.01 -17.14 3.08
C ALA A 140 1.84 -16.21 3.97
N VAL A 141 2.65 -16.82 4.84
CA VAL A 141 3.72 -16.14 5.56
C VAL A 141 5.05 -16.69 5.08
N PHE A 142 5.95 -15.79 4.68
CA PHE A 142 7.31 -16.13 4.28
C PHE A 142 8.30 -15.53 5.26
N PHE A 143 9.19 -16.35 5.82
CA PHE A 143 10.25 -15.88 6.72
C PHE A 143 11.56 -15.79 5.96
N SER A 144 12.14 -14.59 5.88
CA SER A 144 13.47 -14.42 5.29
C SER A 144 14.55 -15.00 6.20
N GLU A 145 15.67 -15.36 5.60
CA GLU A 145 16.84 -15.90 6.26
C GLU A 145 17.98 -14.89 6.31
N GLY A 146 18.78 -14.94 7.39
CA GLY A 146 19.91 -14.06 7.62
C GLY A 146 19.52 -12.67 8.10
N ASP A 147 20.54 -11.90 8.51
CA ASP A 147 20.38 -10.50 8.87
C ASP A 147 20.38 -9.65 7.59
N LEU A 148 19.18 -9.18 7.22
CA LEU A 148 18.97 -8.34 6.05
C LEU A 148 18.99 -6.85 6.37
N MET A 149 19.11 -6.48 7.64
CA MET A 149 19.11 -5.09 8.09
C MET A 149 20.53 -4.51 8.12
N GLU A 150 21.53 -5.35 8.38
CA GLU A 150 22.94 -4.96 8.34
C GLU A 150 23.45 -4.77 6.91
N VAL A 151 24.12 -3.65 6.65
CA VAL A 151 24.80 -3.39 5.38
C VAL A 151 26.19 -4.05 5.39
N PRO A 152 26.47 -5.01 4.49
CA PRO A 152 27.75 -5.72 4.48
C PRO A 152 28.97 -4.78 4.41
N GLY A 153 29.94 -5.02 5.28
CA GLY A 153 31.18 -4.24 5.33
C GLY A 153 31.03 -2.82 5.90
N LYS A 154 29.84 -2.45 6.38
CA LYS A 154 29.57 -1.20 7.08
C LYS A 154 29.05 -1.53 8.48
N ASN A 155 29.38 -0.70 9.47
CA ASN A 155 28.77 -0.78 10.81
C ASN A 155 27.39 -0.09 10.81
N ASP A 156 26.53 -0.48 9.86
CA ASP A 156 25.26 0.19 9.49
C ASP A 156 24.08 -0.78 9.54
N SER A 157 23.23 -0.61 10.55
CA SER A 157 21.95 -1.29 10.67
C SER A 157 20.84 -0.39 10.14
N TYR A 158 20.14 -0.82 9.10
CA TYR A 158 19.05 -0.08 8.48
C TYR A 158 17.83 -1.00 8.27
N PRO A 159 16.79 -0.92 9.13
CA PRO A 159 15.65 -1.85 9.05
C PRO A 159 14.96 -1.94 7.69
N ALA A 160 14.78 -0.81 7.00
CA ALA A 160 14.13 -0.79 5.69
C ALA A 160 15.00 -1.41 4.58
N ARG A 161 16.31 -1.60 4.79
CA ARG A 161 17.16 -2.46 3.95
C ARG A 161 16.57 -3.85 3.78
N GLY A 162 15.93 -4.37 4.83
CA GLY A 162 15.34 -5.70 4.81
C GLY A 162 14.34 -5.93 3.68
N ARG A 163 13.65 -4.88 3.21
CA ARG A 163 12.57 -4.99 2.22
C ARG A 163 13.04 -5.54 0.87
N PRO A 164 13.94 -4.89 0.10
CA PRO A 164 14.39 -5.42 -1.19
C PRO A 164 15.00 -6.82 -1.07
N TYR A 165 15.80 -7.08 -0.04
CA TYR A 165 16.45 -8.38 0.14
C TYR A 165 15.49 -9.50 0.53
N ALA A 166 14.50 -9.22 1.37
CA ALA A 166 13.50 -10.22 1.74
C ALA A 166 12.56 -10.53 0.56
N ILE A 167 12.20 -9.51 -0.23
CA ILE A 167 11.44 -9.72 -1.46
C ILE A 167 12.24 -10.55 -2.46
N MET A 168 13.55 -10.34 -2.62
CA MET A 168 14.41 -11.21 -3.45
C MET A 168 14.38 -12.66 -3.01
N GLN A 169 14.50 -12.93 -1.70
CA GLN A 169 14.43 -14.30 -1.18
C GLN A 169 13.06 -14.93 -1.42
N TRP A 170 11.99 -14.17 -1.19
CA TRP A 170 10.62 -14.61 -1.46
C TRP A 170 10.39 -14.92 -2.94
N MET A 171 10.80 -14.03 -3.85
CA MET A 171 10.67 -14.22 -5.30
C MET A 171 11.37 -15.52 -5.73
N LYS A 172 12.57 -15.77 -5.23
CA LYS A 172 13.34 -16.99 -5.52
C LYS A 172 12.66 -18.24 -4.97
N ALA A 173 12.18 -18.21 -3.72
CA ALA A 173 11.64 -19.38 -3.05
C ALA A 173 10.20 -19.70 -3.47
N ALA A 174 9.34 -18.70 -3.56
CA ALA A 174 7.93 -18.85 -3.87
C ALA A 174 7.68 -18.94 -5.39
N SER A 175 8.52 -18.31 -6.21
CA SER A 175 8.37 -18.24 -7.67
C SER A 175 6.90 -17.90 -8.07
N PRO A 176 6.38 -16.74 -7.65
CA PRO A 176 4.97 -16.39 -7.84
C PRO A 176 4.61 -16.40 -9.32
N ARG A 177 3.39 -16.86 -9.63
CA ARG A 177 2.92 -17.02 -11.02
C ARG A 177 2.12 -15.83 -11.52
N GLU A 178 1.56 -15.08 -10.58
CA GLU A 178 0.79 -13.88 -10.84
C GLU A 178 1.65 -12.86 -11.61
N PRO A 179 1.18 -12.32 -12.75
CA PRO A 179 1.94 -11.37 -13.56
C PRO A 179 2.06 -10.00 -12.90
N VAL A 180 1.16 -9.63 -11.98
CA VAL A 180 1.17 -8.34 -11.29
C VAL A 180 1.49 -8.54 -9.82
N VAL A 181 2.43 -7.76 -9.31
CA VAL A 181 2.77 -7.72 -7.88
C VAL A 181 2.42 -6.36 -7.33
N ALA A 182 1.76 -6.32 -6.18
CA ALA A 182 1.48 -5.10 -5.42
C ALA A 182 2.29 -5.10 -4.14
N ILE A 183 3.26 -4.19 -4.03
CA ILE A 183 4.09 -3.99 -2.84
C ILE A 183 3.43 -2.94 -1.95
N LEU A 184 3.21 -3.29 -0.69
CA LEU A 184 2.50 -2.48 0.29
C LEU A 184 3.37 -2.18 1.52
N ASP A 185 3.07 -1.09 2.22
CA ASP A 185 3.56 -0.87 3.58
C ASP A 185 2.67 -1.60 4.61
N PRO A 186 3.23 -2.05 5.74
CA PRO A 186 2.48 -2.81 6.75
C PRO A 186 1.45 -1.98 7.53
N ASP A 187 1.60 -0.65 7.57
CA ASP A 187 0.69 0.32 8.18
C ASP A 187 -0.36 0.86 7.20
N PHE A 188 -0.77 0.01 6.26
CA PHE A 188 -1.93 0.25 5.41
C PHE A 188 -3.19 -0.41 5.98
N VAL A 189 -4.30 0.33 5.93
CA VAL A 189 -5.67 -0.15 6.12
C VAL A 189 -6.39 -0.08 4.79
N PHE A 190 -6.81 -1.22 4.26
CA PHE A 190 -7.63 -1.21 3.04
C PHE A 190 -9.02 -0.66 3.33
N VAL A 191 -9.47 0.24 2.46
CA VAL A 191 -10.85 0.76 2.43
C VAL A 191 -11.56 0.44 1.11
N GLN A 192 -10.80 0.12 0.05
CA GLN A 192 -11.30 -0.41 -1.22
C GLN A 192 -10.32 -1.45 -1.78
N PRO A 193 -10.78 -2.37 -2.65
CA PRO A 193 -9.89 -3.38 -3.21
C PRO A 193 -9.03 -2.77 -4.32
N ILE A 194 -7.70 -2.75 -4.14
CA ILE A 194 -6.73 -2.33 -5.17
C ILE A 194 -6.88 -3.20 -6.43
N SER A 195 -7.25 -4.46 -6.28
CA SER A 195 -7.57 -5.37 -7.40
C SER A 195 -8.74 -4.91 -8.29
N SER A 196 -9.53 -3.92 -7.85
CA SER A 196 -10.58 -3.29 -8.65
C SER A 196 -10.17 -1.93 -9.25
N HIS A 197 -8.91 -1.52 -9.10
CA HIS A 197 -8.45 -0.21 -9.55
C HIS A 197 -8.70 -0.04 -11.06
N PRO A 198 -9.33 1.06 -11.52
CA PRO A 198 -9.73 1.22 -12.92
C PRO A 198 -8.54 1.16 -13.87
N ASP A 199 -7.38 1.67 -13.43
CA ASP A 199 -6.14 1.68 -14.20
C ASP A 199 -5.26 0.42 -14.03
N LEU A 200 -5.70 -0.59 -13.29
CA LEU A 200 -4.92 -1.82 -13.09
C LEU A 200 -4.55 -2.49 -14.42
N HIS A 201 -5.45 -2.45 -15.40
CA HIS A 201 -5.22 -2.98 -16.75
C HIS A 201 -4.08 -2.29 -17.52
N LYS A 202 -3.59 -1.14 -17.03
CA LYS A 202 -2.47 -0.43 -17.64
C LYS A 202 -1.11 -0.97 -17.16
N VAL A 203 -1.06 -1.71 -16.06
CA VAL A 203 0.17 -2.33 -15.55
C VAL A 203 0.62 -3.42 -16.51
N ARG A 204 1.86 -3.30 -16.98
CA ARG A 204 2.48 -4.18 -17.99
C ARG A 204 4.01 -4.03 -17.89
N PRO A 205 4.82 -4.91 -18.51
CA PRO A 205 6.27 -4.72 -18.57
C PRO A 205 6.65 -3.29 -18.99
N GLY A 206 7.49 -2.64 -18.21
CA GLY A 206 7.92 -1.25 -18.41
C GLY A 206 6.90 -0.18 -18.01
N GLN A 207 5.84 -0.52 -17.26
CA GLN A 207 4.88 0.47 -16.75
C GLN A 207 4.23 -0.01 -15.44
N MET A 208 4.45 0.74 -14.37
CA MET A 208 3.81 0.51 -13.08
C MET A 208 2.67 1.50 -12.81
N LEU A 209 1.91 1.19 -11.77
CA LEU A 209 0.90 2.03 -11.16
C LEU A 209 1.30 2.21 -9.69
N ALA A 210 1.58 3.44 -9.27
CA ALA A 210 2.01 3.71 -7.91
C ALA A 210 1.46 5.03 -7.36
N GLN A 211 1.44 5.17 -6.03
CA GLN A 211 1.06 6.41 -5.35
C GLN A 211 2.11 7.49 -5.63
N LYS A 212 1.69 8.67 -6.08
CA LYS A 212 2.57 9.83 -6.17
C LYS A 212 3.03 10.23 -4.77
N TYR A 213 4.32 10.48 -4.64
CA TYR A 213 4.90 11.03 -3.43
C TYR A 213 5.70 12.28 -3.81
N ASP A 214 5.65 13.30 -2.97
CA ASP A 214 6.37 14.56 -3.20
C ASP A 214 7.87 14.45 -2.82
N LEU A 215 8.56 13.42 -3.34
CA LEU A 215 10.00 13.19 -3.12
C LEU A 215 10.88 14.04 -4.06
N GLY A 216 10.29 14.68 -5.07
CA GLY A 216 11.04 15.46 -6.05
C GLY A 216 12.01 14.59 -6.87
N LYS A 217 13.20 15.12 -7.11
CA LYS A 217 14.30 14.45 -7.83
C LYS A 217 15.48 14.10 -6.93
N ASP A 218 15.25 14.01 -5.64
CA ASP A 218 16.26 13.87 -4.60
C ASP A 218 17.01 12.53 -4.66
N PHE A 219 16.44 11.53 -5.35
CA PHE A 219 17.04 10.22 -5.60
C PHE A 219 18.05 10.22 -6.77
N VAL A 220 18.10 11.27 -7.60
CA VAL A 220 19.00 11.34 -8.76
C VAL A 220 20.49 11.38 -8.37
N PRO A 221 20.92 12.19 -7.38
CA PRO A 221 22.35 12.33 -7.05
C PRO A 221 23.07 11.04 -6.66
N GLY A 222 22.40 10.08 -6.02
CA GLY A 222 23.11 8.88 -5.57
C GLY A 222 23.17 7.76 -6.59
N PHE A 223 22.83 8.01 -7.86
CA PHE A 223 23.44 7.25 -8.95
C PHE A 223 24.97 7.41 -8.87
N ALA A 224 25.49 8.62 -8.65
CA ALA A 224 26.92 8.86 -8.45
C ALA A 224 27.44 8.22 -7.15
N GLU A 225 26.67 8.26 -6.06
CA GLU A 225 27.02 7.56 -4.80
C GLU A 225 27.10 6.04 -4.99
N ALA A 226 26.30 5.49 -5.91
CA ALA A 226 26.33 4.09 -6.30
C ALA A 226 27.42 3.77 -7.35
N GLY A 227 28.26 4.74 -7.72
CA GLY A 227 29.33 4.59 -8.70
C GLY A 227 28.85 4.56 -10.15
N GLU A 228 27.68 5.13 -10.45
CA GLU A 228 27.08 5.18 -11.79
C GLU A 228 27.00 6.61 -12.34
N GLU A 229 26.86 6.71 -13.67
CA GLU A 229 26.58 7.97 -14.33
C GLU A 229 25.21 8.51 -13.87
N THR A 230 25.18 9.79 -13.50
CA THR A 230 23.93 10.44 -13.08
C THR A 230 23.05 10.67 -14.31
N PRO A 231 21.83 10.12 -14.36
CA PRO A 231 20.94 10.31 -15.50
C PRO A 231 20.49 11.76 -15.62
N VAL A 232 20.37 12.24 -16.86
CA VAL A 232 19.73 13.52 -17.16
C VAL A 232 18.22 13.31 -17.07
N LEU A 233 17.61 13.82 -16.00
CA LEU A 233 16.19 13.71 -15.71
C LEU A 233 15.62 15.10 -15.42
N SER A 234 14.54 15.47 -16.10
CA SER A 234 13.84 16.72 -15.80
C SER A 234 13.12 16.62 -14.44
N TRP A 235 12.80 17.76 -13.82
CA TRP A 235 12.04 17.74 -12.57
C TRP A 235 10.67 17.09 -12.78
N ASP A 236 9.96 17.49 -13.85
CA ASP A 236 8.61 16.99 -14.15
C ASP A 236 8.61 15.49 -14.39
N GLU A 237 9.59 14.99 -15.15
CA GLU A 237 9.73 13.55 -15.39
C GLU A 237 10.03 12.78 -14.10
N ALA A 238 10.86 13.33 -13.22
CA ALA A 238 11.14 12.72 -11.92
C ALA A 238 9.85 12.59 -11.09
N VAL A 239 9.10 13.67 -10.95
CA VAL A 239 7.94 13.70 -10.06
C VAL A 239 6.71 13.00 -10.63
N ASP A 240 6.47 13.12 -11.93
CA ASP A 240 5.28 12.51 -12.52
C ASP A 240 5.42 10.99 -12.68
N HIS A 241 6.64 10.47 -12.76
CA HIS A 241 6.87 9.07 -13.13
C HIS A 241 7.70 8.24 -12.15
N TYR A 242 8.58 8.83 -11.35
CA TYR A 242 9.54 8.07 -10.54
C TYR A 242 9.50 8.38 -9.04
N ALA A 243 9.14 9.60 -8.65
CA ALA A 243 8.92 10.00 -7.26
C ALA A 243 7.61 9.40 -6.73
N THR A 244 7.67 8.12 -6.40
CA THR A 244 6.51 7.33 -6.01
C THR A 244 6.78 6.57 -4.74
N GLY A 245 5.72 6.33 -3.99
CA GLY A 245 5.75 5.47 -2.81
C GLY A 245 4.72 4.35 -2.93
N PRO A 246 4.67 3.46 -1.93
CA PRO A 246 3.67 2.41 -1.87
C PRO A 246 2.23 2.97 -1.83
N PRO A 247 1.23 2.24 -2.35
CA PRO A 247 1.34 0.96 -3.05
C PRO A 247 2.10 1.07 -4.38
N TRP A 248 3.05 0.16 -4.63
CA TRP A 248 3.67 -0.01 -5.95
C TRP A 248 3.08 -1.25 -6.63
N VAL A 249 2.35 -1.06 -7.71
CA VAL A 249 1.72 -2.13 -8.49
C VAL A 249 2.41 -2.24 -9.84
N LEU A 250 3.21 -3.30 -10.03
CA LEU A 250 4.08 -3.45 -11.18
C LEU A 250 4.08 -4.89 -11.71
N HIS A 251 4.57 -5.05 -12.94
CA HIS A 251 4.69 -6.38 -13.53
C HIS A 251 5.80 -7.17 -12.83
N ARG A 252 5.58 -8.47 -12.61
CA ARG A 252 6.50 -9.36 -11.90
C ARG A 252 7.91 -9.36 -12.51
N GLN A 253 8.01 -9.35 -13.84
CA GLN A 253 9.31 -9.32 -14.53
C GLN A 253 10.09 -8.03 -14.27
N ASP A 254 9.39 -6.89 -14.18
CA ASP A 254 10.02 -5.61 -13.87
C ASP A 254 10.55 -5.64 -12.43
N LEU A 255 9.74 -6.15 -11.48
CA LEU A 255 10.17 -6.34 -10.10
C LEU A 255 11.41 -7.24 -10.01
N GLU A 256 11.41 -8.40 -10.70
CA GLU A 256 12.58 -9.30 -10.75
C GLU A 256 13.84 -8.60 -11.26
N ALA A 257 13.71 -7.79 -12.32
CA ALA A 257 14.83 -7.06 -12.90
C ALA A 257 15.33 -5.93 -11.98
N MET A 258 14.42 -5.22 -11.31
CA MET A 258 14.73 -4.07 -10.44
C MET A 258 15.35 -4.47 -9.11
N LEU A 259 14.95 -5.61 -8.53
CA LEU A 259 15.31 -6.00 -7.16
C LEU A 259 16.82 -5.96 -6.83
N PRO A 260 17.73 -6.48 -7.69
CA PRO A 260 19.17 -6.39 -7.43
C PRO A 260 19.68 -4.95 -7.34
N ASP A 261 19.18 -4.06 -8.20
CA ASP A 261 19.56 -2.65 -8.19
C ASP A 261 18.90 -1.91 -7.02
N TRP A 262 17.65 -2.19 -6.68
CA TRP A 262 16.97 -1.62 -5.52
C TRP A 262 17.73 -1.94 -4.23
N GLY A 263 18.14 -3.20 -4.03
CA GLY A 263 18.99 -3.58 -2.89
C GLY A 263 20.33 -2.87 -2.89
N ARG A 264 21.04 -2.87 -4.04
CA ARG A 264 22.36 -2.22 -4.16
C ARG A 264 22.30 -0.72 -3.90
N TYR A 265 21.31 -0.02 -4.46
CA TYR A 265 21.11 1.41 -4.23
C TYR A 265 20.74 1.70 -2.78
N THR A 266 19.95 0.83 -2.16
CA THR A 266 19.69 0.92 -0.72
C THR A 266 21.01 0.82 0.04
N ASP A 267 21.93 -0.07 -0.32
CA ASP A 267 23.23 -0.23 0.36
C ASP A 267 24.20 0.94 0.14
N SER A 268 24.15 1.60 -1.02
CA SER A 268 25.07 2.69 -1.37
C SER A 268 24.68 4.03 -0.77
N TRP A 269 23.38 4.30 -0.63
CA TRP A 269 22.89 5.63 -0.30
C TRP A 269 23.18 6.05 1.16
N PRO A 270 23.40 7.36 1.45
CA PRO A 270 23.76 7.82 2.79
C PRO A 270 22.68 7.61 3.86
N ARG A 271 23.09 7.38 5.12
CA ARG A 271 22.20 7.25 6.29
C ARG A 271 21.32 8.46 6.56
N SER A 272 21.75 9.65 6.15
CA SER A 272 21.06 10.93 6.42
C SER A 272 19.65 11.00 5.85
N LYS A 273 19.29 10.08 4.95
CA LYS A 273 17.99 10.01 4.30
C LYS A 273 16.96 9.16 5.06
N GLY A 274 17.35 8.56 6.19
CA GLY A 274 16.41 7.88 7.10
C GLY A 274 15.56 6.84 6.39
N LEU A 275 14.24 6.86 6.61
CA LEU A 275 13.30 5.92 6.00
C LEU A 275 13.16 6.12 4.48
N LEU A 276 13.41 7.31 3.94
CA LEU A 276 13.29 7.59 2.51
C LEU A 276 14.41 6.97 1.67
N ARG A 277 15.51 6.55 2.29
CA ARG A 277 16.65 5.90 1.62
C ARG A 277 16.22 4.70 0.77
N GLU A 278 15.33 3.86 1.29
CA GLU A 278 14.80 2.70 0.57
C GLU A 278 13.89 3.12 -0.59
N GLN A 279 13.00 4.09 -0.37
CA GLN A 279 12.10 4.60 -1.41
C GLN A 279 12.86 5.32 -2.55
N ASP A 280 13.86 6.13 -2.22
CA ASP A 280 14.78 6.74 -3.19
C ASP A 280 15.47 5.64 -4.01
N ALA A 281 15.95 4.58 -3.36
CA ALA A 281 16.57 3.44 -4.03
C ALA A 281 15.60 2.67 -4.96
N PHE A 282 14.32 2.57 -4.59
CA PHE A 282 13.28 2.04 -5.49
C PHE A 282 13.11 2.93 -6.72
N ALA A 283 13.00 4.25 -6.55
CA ALA A 283 12.87 5.20 -7.64
C ALA A 283 14.08 5.15 -8.60
N MET A 284 15.30 5.01 -8.06
CA MET A 284 16.50 4.80 -8.86
C MET A 284 16.44 3.50 -9.67
N ALA A 285 16.03 2.39 -9.05
CA ALA A 285 15.88 1.12 -9.75
C ALA A 285 14.83 1.23 -10.87
N ALA A 286 13.68 1.84 -10.58
CA ALA A 286 12.63 2.07 -11.57
C ALA A 286 13.14 2.91 -12.75
N LEU A 287 13.91 3.97 -12.49
CA LEU A 287 14.51 4.80 -13.53
C LEU A 287 15.52 4.03 -14.38
N LYS A 288 16.46 3.30 -13.75
CA LYS A 288 17.47 2.50 -14.45
C LYS A 288 16.82 1.46 -15.37
N HIS A 289 15.76 0.82 -14.91
CA HIS A 289 15.04 -0.22 -15.65
C HIS A 289 13.92 0.33 -16.56
N LYS A 290 13.75 1.65 -16.63
CA LYS A 290 12.72 2.33 -17.45
C LYS A 290 11.30 1.83 -17.15
N VAL A 291 10.96 1.74 -15.86
CA VAL A 291 9.65 1.34 -15.35
C VAL A 291 8.95 2.55 -14.72
N PRO A 292 8.48 3.53 -15.51
CA PRO A 292 7.77 4.69 -14.98
C PRO A 292 6.42 4.30 -14.37
N SER A 293 5.94 5.13 -13.45
CA SER A 293 4.59 5.08 -12.91
C SER A 293 3.63 5.97 -13.70
N ILE A 294 2.35 5.56 -13.74
CA ILE A 294 1.24 6.40 -14.19
C ILE A 294 0.88 7.47 -13.13
N GLY A 295 1.44 7.39 -11.92
CA GLY A 295 1.38 8.43 -10.90
C GLY A 295 -0.06 8.70 -10.41
N GLN A 296 -0.56 7.86 -9.52
CA GLN A 296 -1.92 7.99 -8.96
C GLN A 296 -1.93 8.83 -7.68
N SER A 297 -2.91 9.71 -7.54
CA SER A 297 -3.22 10.42 -6.30
C SER A 297 -4.23 9.69 -5.42
N ILE A 298 -4.97 8.71 -5.97
CA ILE A 298 -6.11 8.09 -5.30
C ILE A 298 -5.77 6.81 -4.55
N PHE A 299 -4.55 6.31 -4.57
CA PHE A 299 -4.26 5.07 -3.84
C PHE A 299 -4.40 5.27 -2.35
N MET A 300 -3.87 6.38 -1.83
CA MET A 300 -3.63 6.54 -0.42
C MET A 300 -4.11 7.88 0.12
N VAL A 301 -4.42 7.86 1.42
CA VAL A 301 -4.45 9.02 2.30
C VAL A 301 -3.61 8.72 3.55
N SER A 302 -2.65 9.57 3.90
CA SER A 302 -1.79 9.50 5.09
C SER A 302 -1.89 10.73 6.01
N ASN A 303 -1.26 11.83 5.64
CA ASN A 303 -1.18 13.10 6.36
C ASN A 303 -2.06 14.18 5.71
N PRO A 304 -3.11 14.72 6.35
CA PRO A 304 -4.08 15.64 5.72
C PRO A 304 -3.50 16.94 5.12
N ILE A 305 -2.23 17.28 5.38
CA ILE A 305 -1.55 18.42 4.76
C ILE A 305 -0.63 18.03 3.58
N ALA A 306 -0.46 16.74 3.28
CA ALA A 306 0.38 16.32 2.17
C ALA A 306 -0.29 16.62 0.82
N TRP A 307 0.53 16.75 -0.22
CA TRP A 307 0.07 17.06 -1.57
C TRP A 307 0.05 15.76 -2.38
N HIS A 308 -0.72 15.73 -3.47
CA HIS A 308 -0.85 14.58 -4.38
C HIS A 308 -1.45 13.30 -3.77
N GLU A 309 -2.19 13.44 -2.68
CA GLU A 309 -3.02 12.37 -2.10
C GLU A 309 -4.50 12.62 -2.37
N ALA A 310 -5.37 11.65 -2.04
CA ALA A 310 -6.77 11.68 -2.47
C ALA A 310 -7.53 12.93 -1.97
N TRP A 311 -7.11 13.53 -0.85
CA TRP A 311 -7.73 14.78 -0.36
C TRP A 311 -7.33 16.04 -1.12
N SER A 312 -6.27 15.98 -1.92
CA SER A 312 -5.69 17.14 -2.63
C SER A 312 -6.23 17.31 -4.05
N GLU A 313 -7.11 16.41 -4.51
CA GLU A 313 -7.69 16.49 -5.84
C GLU A 313 -8.55 17.76 -5.97
N LYS A 314 -8.14 18.68 -6.84
CA LYS A 314 -8.80 20.00 -7.01
C LYS A 314 -10.30 19.85 -7.29
N GLY A 315 -11.11 20.52 -6.47
CA GLY A 315 -12.57 20.56 -6.65
C GLY A 315 -13.32 19.35 -6.09
N SER A 316 -12.63 18.40 -5.46
CA SER A 316 -13.26 17.27 -4.79
C SER A 316 -13.85 17.72 -3.44
N ALA A 317 -15.16 17.52 -3.25
CA ALA A 317 -15.74 17.57 -1.91
C ALA A 317 -15.19 16.37 -1.10
N PRO A 318 -15.03 16.45 0.23
CA PRO A 318 -14.57 15.31 1.04
C PRO A 318 -15.35 14.01 0.79
N GLU A 319 -16.63 14.12 0.45
CA GLU A 319 -17.54 13.03 0.09
C GLU A 319 -17.13 12.25 -1.17
N SER A 320 -16.26 12.84 -2.01
CA SER A 320 -15.76 12.24 -3.25
C SER A 320 -14.41 11.55 -3.10
N TRP A 321 -13.73 11.71 -1.94
CA TRP A 321 -12.47 11.03 -1.69
C TRP A 321 -12.71 9.53 -1.53
N LYS A 322 -12.13 8.77 -2.45
CA LYS A 322 -12.25 7.31 -2.49
C LYS A 322 -10.85 6.70 -2.53
N PRO A 323 -10.05 6.85 -1.46
CA PRO A 323 -8.75 6.20 -1.39
C PRO A 323 -8.89 4.68 -1.37
N TYR A 324 -7.86 3.95 -1.78
CA TYR A 324 -7.83 2.49 -1.67
C TYR A 324 -7.29 2.02 -0.32
N VAL A 325 -6.33 2.76 0.23
CA VAL A 325 -5.72 2.51 1.52
C VAL A 325 -5.66 3.78 2.36
N LEU A 326 -5.80 3.63 3.67
CA LEU A 326 -5.37 4.63 4.65
C LEU A 326 -3.98 4.23 5.13
N HIS A 327 -3.06 5.16 5.16
CA HIS A 327 -1.70 4.94 5.64
C HIS A 327 -1.55 5.66 6.98
N TYR A 328 -1.44 4.88 8.05
CA TYR A 328 -1.40 5.40 9.42
C TYR A 328 0.02 5.35 9.97
N CYS A 329 1.00 5.83 9.21
CA CYS A 329 2.33 6.03 9.76
C CYS A 329 2.33 7.26 10.68
N GLN A 330 3.00 7.12 11.83
CA GLN A 330 3.20 8.21 12.76
C GLN A 330 4.01 9.32 12.08
N SER A 331 3.70 10.58 12.39
CA SER A 331 4.41 11.78 11.92
C SER A 331 5.88 11.53 11.59
N TYR A 332 6.22 11.66 10.30
CA TYR A 332 7.59 11.70 9.80
C TYR A 332 8.35 12.91 10.37
#